data_AF-A0A9W9TYJ3-F1
#
_entry.id   AF-A0A9W9TYJ3-F1
#
_cell.length_a   1.000
_cell.length_b   1.000
_cell.length_c   1.000
_cell.angle_alpha   90.00
_cell.angle_beta   90.00
_cell.angle_gamma   90.00
#
_symmetry.space_group_name_H-M   'P 1'
#
loop_
_entity.id
_entity.type
_entity.pdbx_description
1 polymer ?
#
loop_
_entity_poly.entity_id
_entity_poly.type
_entity_poly.pdbx_seq_one_letter_code
_entity_poly.pdbx_strand_id
1 'polypeptide(L)'
;MALRLLAPLPRALPQVAPFGFLSAVTWPSISITFPSSVADVWESVLRAVPKKKTSHMKKRHRQMAGKALKDVQSLNKCPGCGQIKRAHLLCPHCVRDIKDSWKTMETA
;
A
#
# COMPACT_ATOMS: atom_id res chain seq x y z
N MET A 1 -9.33 -14.88 -45.63
CA MET A 1 -10.70 -14.44 -45.28
C MET A 1 -11.14 -15.11 -43.98
N ALA A 2 -10.67 -14.61 -42.83
CA ALA A 2 -11.20 -14.97 -41.51
C ALA A 2 -10.67 -13.94 -40.48
N LEU A 3 -11.22 -12.73 -40.50
CA LEU A 3 -11.06 -11.80 -39.38
C LEU A 3 -11.83 -12.36 -38.19
N ARG A 4 -11.11 -12.87 -37.19
CA ARG A 4 -11.70 -13.16 -35.88
C ARG A 4 -11.87 -11.86 -35.12
N LEU A 5 -13.11 -11.42 -35.05
CA LEU A 5 -13.62 -10.30 -34.27
C LEU A 5 -13.20 -10.43 -32.80
N LEU A 6 -12.47 -9.46 -32.27
CA LEU A 6 -12.33 -9.25 -30.83
C LEU A 6 -13.65 -8.68 -30.31
N ALA A 7 -14.32 -9.42 -29.43
CA ALA A 7 -15.46 -8.92 -28.68
C ALA A 7 -15.02 -7.81 -27.69
N PRO A 8 -15.78 -6.71 -27.54
CA PRO A 8 -15.47 -5.69 -26.55
C PRO A 8 -15.90 -6.15 -25.15
N LEU A 9 -15.00 -6.05 -24.16
CA LEU A 9 -15.35 -6.23 -22.75
C LEU A 9 -16.37 -5.17 -22.31
N PRO A 10 -17.47 -5.55 -21.62
CA PRO A 10 -18.37 -4.57 -21.03
C PRO A 10 -17.69 -3.90 -19.82
N ARG A 11 -17.43 -2.60 -19.96
CA ARG A 11 -16.99 -1.73 -18.87
C ARG A 11 -18.19 -1.43 -17.96
N ALA A 12 -18.43 -2.28 -16.98
CA ALA A 12 -19.35 -1.99 -15.88
C ALA A 12 -18.68 -1.00 -14.92
N LEU A 13 -18.99 0.28 -15.05
CA LEU A 13 -18.63 1.29 -14.06
C LEU A 13 -19.53 1.13 -12.82
N PRO A 14 -18.98 1.10 -11.59
CA PRO A 14 -19.81 1.13 -10.40
C PRO A 14 -20.43 2.51 -10.27
N GLN A 15 -21.76 2.53 -10.26
CA GLN A 15 -22.59 3.71 -10.06
C GLN A 15 -22.39 4.14 -8.59
N VAL A 16 -21.57 5.14 -8.34
CA VAL A 16 -21.41 5.72 -7.00
C VAL A 16 -22.68 6.52 -6.72
N ALA A 17 -23.48 6.06 -5.77
CA ALA A 17 -24.69 6.76 -5.35
C ALA A 17 -24.35 8.20 -4.95
N PRO A 18 -25.14 9.22 -5.36
CA PRO A 18 -24.94 10.57 -4.91
C PRO A 18 -25.16 10.56 -3.39
N PHE A 19 -24.16 11.02 -2.65
CA PHE A 19 -24.20 11.23 -1.21
C PHE A 19 -25.35 12.19 -0.86
N GLY A 20 -26.54 11.63 -0.69
CA GLY A 20 -27.68 12.27 -0.07
C GLY A 20 -27.50 12.24 1.43
N PHE A 21 -26.84 13.25 1.98
CA PHE A 21 -26.93 13.63 3.37
C PHE A 21 -26.98 15.17 3.45
N LEU A 22 -28.15 15.72 3.13
CA LEU A 22 -28.53 17.08 3.51
C LEU A 22 -28.88 17.06 5.00
N SER A 23 -27.86 16.95 5.85
CA SER A 23 -28.00 17.31 7.26
C SER A 23 -27.70 18.81 7.35
N ALA A 24 -28.71 19.60 7.71
CA ALA A 24 -28.56 21.00 8.06
C ALA A 24 -27.69 21.11 9.32
N VAL A 25 -26.37 21.14 9.12
CA VAL A 25 -25.41 21.50 10.17
C VAL A 25 -25.44 23.02 10.27
N THR A 26 -26.10 23.54 11.31
CA THR A 26 -25.96 24.94 11.71
C THR A 26 -24.54 25.10 12.25
N TRP A 27 -23.61 25.57 11.42
CA TRP A 27 -22.25 25.87 11.88
C TRP A 27 -22.32 26.97 12.95
N PRO A 28 -21.83 26.73 14.17
CA PRO A 28 -21.62 27.82 15.11
C PRO A 28 -20.59 28.77 14.49
N SER A 29 -20.88 30.07 14.55
CA SER A 29 -19.93 31.10 14.14
C SER A 29 -18.75 31.09 15.11
N ILE A 30 -17.70 30.34 14.78
CA ILE A 30 -16.45 30.30 15.51
C ILE A 30 -15.62 31.47 14.98
N SER A 31 -15.56 32.57 15.74
CA SER A 31 -14.62 33.67 15.48
C SER A 31 -13.22 33.25 15.92
N ILE A 32 -12.49 32.61 15.01
CA ILE A 32 -11.06 32.33 15.21
C ILE A 32 -10.31 33.66 15.08
N THR A 33 -9.80 34.19 16.20
CA THR A 33 -8.75 35.23 16.16
C THR A 33 -7.49 34.55 15.63
N PHE A 34 -7.31 34.57 14.30
CA PHE A 34 -6.13 33.98 13.66
C PHE A 34 -4.88 34.71 14.16
N PRO A 35 -3.98 34.04 14.90
CA PRO A 35 -2.70 34.65 15.23
C PRO A 35 -1.92 34.82 13.92
N SER A 36 -1.22 35.94 13.77
CA SER A 36 -0.40 36.28 12.59
C SER A 36 0.62 35.19 12.20
N SER A 37 0.94 34.29 13.13
CA SER A 37 1.78 33.11 12.90
C SER A 37 1.19 32.10 11.91
N VAL A 38 -0.14 32.03 11.75
CA VAL A 38 -0.77 31.12 10.77
C VAL A 38 -0.59 31.65 9.35
N ALA A 39 -0.56 32.97 9.17
CA ALA A 39 -0.34 33.61 7.85
C ALA A 39 1.04 33.27 7.28
N ASP A 40 2.09 33.26 8.12
CA ASP A 40 3.44 32.87 7.70
C ASP A 40 3.53 31.39 7.27
N VAL A 41 2.78 30.50 7.93
CA VAL A 41 2.69 29.08 7.56
C VAL A 41 1.99 28.91 6.21
N TRP A 42 0.93 29.68 5.94
CA TRP A 42 0.24 29.65 4.64
C TRP A 42 1.11 30.15 3.50
N GLU A 43 1.89 31.21 3.70
CA GLU A 43 2.83 31.71 2.68
C GLU A 43 3.93 30.68 2.36
N SER A 44 4.44 29.97 3.37
CA SER A 44 5.41 28.88 3.16
C SER A 44 4.81 27.71 2.38
N VAL A 45 3.57 27.32 2.65
CA VAL A 45 2.89 26.22 1.94
C VAL A 45 2.60 26.60 0.49
N LEU A 46 2.13 27.82 0.22
CA LEU A 46 1.87 28.31 -1.14
C LEU A 46 3.17 28.44 -1.96
N ARG A 47 4.30 28.80 -1.33
CA ARG A 47 5.62 28.85 -1.97
C ARG A 47 6.27 27.47 -2.16
N ALA A 48 5.90 26.45 -1.39
CA ALA A 48 6.50 25.11 -1.44
C ALA A 48 5.99 24.21 -2.59
N VAL A 49 5.27 24.76 -3.56
CA VAL A 49 4.78 24.01 -4.72
C VAL A 49 5.92 23.79 -5.73
N PRO A 50 6.10 22.56 -6.26
CA PRO A 50 7.09 22.30 -7.30
C PRO A 50 6.90 23.22 -8.50
N LYS A 51 7.89 24.08 -8.78
CA LYS A 51 7.81 25.07 -9.85
C LYS A 51 7.64 24.46 -11.24
N LYS A 52 8.16 23.24 -11.45
CA LYS A 52 8.19 22.54 -12.75
C LYS A 52 8.03 21.03 -12.57
N LYS A 53 7.40 20.39 -13.56
CA LYS A 53 7.30 18.92 -13.66
C LYS A 53 8.69 18.30 -13.88
N THR A 54 8.99 17.21 -13.18
CA THR A 54 10.26 16.48 -13.37
C THR A 54 10.31 15.77 -14.73
N SER A 55 11.48 15.75 -15.38
CA SER A 55 11.68 14.98 -16.61
C SER A 55 11.60 13.47 -16.37
N HIS A 56 11.34 12.71 -17.45
CA HIS A 56 11.28 11.25 -17.40
C HIS A 56 12.58 10.64 -16.83
N MET A 57 13.73 11.14 -17.27
CA MET A 57 15.06 10.72 -16.79
C MET A 57 15.20 10.94 -15.27
N LYS A 58 14.92 12.14 -14.78
CA LYS A 58 15.02 12.47 -13.33
C LYS A 58 14.07 11.62 -12.48
N LYS A 59 12.87 11.30 -13.00
CA LYS A 59 11.92 10.39 -12.35
C LYS A 59 12.48 8.97 -12.29
N ARG A 60 12.99 8.43 -13.40
CA ARG A 60 13.54 7.06 -13.47
C ARG A 60 14.76 6.89 -12.57
N HIS A 61 15.71 7.82 -12.56
CA HIS A 61 16.88 7.74 -11.67
C HIS A 61 16.46 7.76 -10.20
N ARG A 62 15.51 8.63 -9.81
CA ARG A 62 15.00 8.66 -8.44
C ARG A 62 14.29 7.36 -8.05
N GLN A 63 13.60 6.70 -8.98
CA GLN A 63 12.81 5.50 -8.69
C GLN A 63 13.64 4.22 -8.74
N MET A 64 14.61 4.12 -9.65
CA MET A 64 15.26 2.85 -9.98
C MET A 64 16.74 2.80 -9.62
N ALA A 65 17.44 3.94 -9.48
CA ALA A 65 18.86 3.91 -9.12
C ALA A 65 19.01 3.46 -7.66
N GLY A 66 19.61 2.29 -7.45
CA GLY A 66 19.91 1.75 -6.12
C GLY A 66 18.70 1.30 -5.28
N LYS A 67 17.49 1.28 -5.86
CA LYS A 67 16.23 0.91 -5.19
C LYS A 67 15.68 -0.45 -5.65
N ALA A 68 16.51 -1.25 -6.32
CA ALA A 68 16.13 -2.59 -6.72
C ALA A 68 15.89 -3.47 -5.48
N LEU A 69 14.93 -4.39 -5.58
CA LEU A 69 14.73 -5.41 -4.56
C LEU A 69 15.98 -6.30 -4.54
N LYS A 70 16.58 -6.47 -3.36
CA LYS A 70 17.75 -7.33 -3.20
C LYS A 70 17.31 -8.79 -3.16
N ASP A 71 18.04 -9.65 -3.86
CA ASP A 71 17.80 -11.08 -3.84
C ASP A 71 18.17 -11.67 -2.47
N VAL A 72 17.28 -12.50 -1.93
CA VAL A 72 17.51 -13.16 -0.64
C VAL A 72 18.27 -14.46 -0.89
N GLN A 73 19.59 -14.44 -0.67
CA GLN A 73 20.46 -15.62 -0.83
C GLN A 73 20.47 -16.55 0.40
N SER A 74 19.93 -16.10 1.53
CA SER A 74 19.96 -16.81 2.80
C SER A 74 18.86 -17.88 2.91
N LEU A 75 18.79 -18.81 1.96
CA LEU A 75 17.76 -19.86 1.87
C LEU A 75 18.41 -21.24 2.02
N ASN A 76 17.99 -22.02 3.03
CA ASN A 76 18.50 -23.35 3.32
C ASN A 76 17.35 -24.37 3.31
N LYS A 77 17.64 -25.66 3.10
CA LYS A 77 16.63 -26.72 3.24
C LYS A 77 16.34 -27.03 4.71
N CYS A 78 15.09 -27.31 5.06
CA CYS A 78 14.69 -27.72 6.39
C CYS A 78 15.09 -29.20 6.64
N PRO A 79 15.73 -29.54 7.78
CA PRO A 79 16.10 -30.92 8.08
C PRO A 79 14.91 -31.83 8.41
N GLY A 80 13.77 -31.28 8.83
CA GLY A 80 12.57 -32.06 9.16
C GLY A 80 11.69 -32.36 7.94
N CYS A 81 11.21 -31.30 7.27
CA CYS A 81 10.24 -31.42 6.17
C CYS A 81 10.83 -31.29 4.75
N GLY A 82 12.13 -31.01 4.63
CA GLY A 82 12.79 -30.81 3.32
C GLY A 82 12.46 -29.51 2.57
N GLN A 83 11.48 -28.73 3.03
CA GLN A 83 11.07 -27.46 2.42
C GLN A 83 12.15 -26.37 2.56
N ILE A 84 12.15 -25.40 1.65
CA ILE A 84 13.06 -24.24 1.72
C ILE A 84 12.63 -23.34 2.88
N LYS A 85 13.60 -22.96 3.72
CA LYS A 85 13.44 -22.02 4.83
C LYS A 85 14.50 -20.93 4.77
N ARG A 86 14.30 -19.83 5.51
CA ARG A 86 15.34 -18.81 5.71
C ARG A 86 16.44 -19.35 6.63
N ALA A 87 17.68 -18.97 6.38
CA ALA A 87 18.81 -19.27 7.24
C ALA A 87 18.57 -18.69 8.65
N HIS A 88 19.00 -19.42 9.68
CA HIS A 88 18.87 -19.05 11.10
C HIS A 88 17.43 -18.87 11.64
N LEU A 89 16.41 -19.19 10.84
CA LEU A 89 15.02 -19.22 11.29
C LEU A 89 14.51 -20.66 11.39
N LEU A 90 13.58 -20.87 12.32
CA LEU A 90 12.80 -22.10 12.40
C LEU A 90 11.90 -22.24 11.16
N CYS A 91 11.62 -23.47 10.75
CA CYS A 91 10.78 -23.72 9.59
C CYS A 91 9.32 -23.35 9.91
N PRO A 92 8.66 -22.48 9.11
CA PRO A 92 7.29 -22.09 9.38
C PRO A 92 6.30 -23.25 9.26
N HIS A 93 6.60 -24.27 8.43
CA HIS A 93 5.74 -25.44 8.29
C HIS A 93 5.82 -26.34 9.52
N CYS A 94 7.02 -26.82 9.87
CA CYS A 94 7.18 -27.70 11.04
C CYS A 94 6.66 -27.06 12.34
N VAL A 95 6.88 -25.76 12.53
CA VAL A 95 6.38 -25.06 13.73
C VAL A 95 4.85 -25.00 13.75
N ARG A 96 4.19 -24.85 12.60
CA ARG A 96 2.71 -24.89 12.53
C ARG A 96 2.19 -26.28 12.89
N ASP A 97 2.75 -27.32 12.28
CA ASP A 97 2.31 -28.70 12.49
C ASP A 97 2.45 -29.12 13.97
N ILE A 98 3.57 -28.77 14.62
CA ILE A 98 3.80 -29.03 16.04
C ILE A 98 2.83 -28.21 16.91
N LYS A 99 2.58 -26.96 16.56
CA LYS A 99 1.65 -26.12 17.33
C LYS A 99 0.23 -26.65 17.24
N ASP A 100 -0.19 -27.14 16.08
CA ASP A 100 -1.54 -27.65 15.90
C ASP A 100 -1.73 -29.03 16.54
N SER A 101 -0.69 -29.87 16.58
CA SER A 101 -0.74 -31.11 17.35
C SER A 101 -0.89 -30.84 18.86
N TRP A 102 -0.15 -29.88 19.42
CA TRP A 102 -0.28 -29.51 20.84
C TRP A 102 -1.67 -28.97 21.19
N LYS A 103 -2.25 -28.09 20.37
CA LYS A 103 -3.63 -27.63 20.59
C LYS A 103 -4.64 -28.77 20.56
N THR A 104 -4.45 -29.72 19.65
CA THR A 104 -5.33 -30.89 19.53
C THR A 104 -5.26 -31.73 20.80
N MET A 105 -4.06 -31.89 21.36
CA MET A 105 -3.85 -32.57 22.64
C MET A 105 -4.45 -31.83 23.84
N GLU A 106 -4.44 -30.49 23.84
CA GLU A 106 -5.03 -29.67 24.92
C GLU A 106 -6.57 -29.66 24.90
N THR A 107 -7.18 -29.89 23.73
CA THR A 107 -8.63 -29.85 23.55
C THR A 107 -9.30 -31.21 23.75
N ALA A 108 -8.52 -32.29 23.79
CA ALA A 108 -8.97 -33.66 24.01
C ALA A 108 -8.98 -34.02 25.51
#